data_AF-A0A8J5P055-F1
#
_entry.id   AF-A0A8J5P055-F1
#
_cell.length_a   1.000
_cell.length_b   1.000
_cell.length_c   1.000
_cell.angle_alpha   90.00
_cell.angle_beta   90.00
_cell.angle_gamma   90.00
#
_symmetry.space_group_name_H-M   'P 1'
#
loop_
_entity.id
_entity.type
_entity.pdbx_description
1 polymer ?
#
loop_
_entity_poly.entity_id
_entity_poly.type
_entity_poly.pdbx_seq_one_letter_code
_entity_poly.pdbx_strand_id
1 'polypeptide(L)'
;MASSTERVPGLNCPVTADTVDKSREIHDLLPKDTDRPSPETHLPSLTKILVTYNVHEKYGFHKPHRHLDELGENRILLGTTLTEPLLCRWTRAQHIDDIDLNEIHAHILVFYQGKLVPYEYHKGLHTGNIPKECLDELLQYFEKHSLCFEFALQALLPEFTVSELLEAWKYYWLDSFSSRVHCRGDAWHGS
;
A
#
# COMPACT_ATOMS: atom_id res chain seq x y z
N MET A 1 -14.38 -21.55 10.76
CA MET A 1 -14.25 -20.14 10.35
C MET A 1 -12.80 -19.96 9.93
N ALA A 2 -12.54 -19.59 8.67
CA ALA A 2 -11.18 -19.30 8.22
C ALA A 2 -10.62 -18.12 9.03
N SER A 3 -9.34 -18.17 9.42
CA SER A 3 -8.66 -17.04 10.08
C SER A 3 -8.74 -15.80 9.19
N SER A 4 -8.87 -14.59 9.74
CA SER A 4 -8.92 -13.36 8.95
C SER A 4 -7.66 -13.16 8.07
N THR A 5 -6.56 -13.82 8.42
CA THR A 5 -5.28 -13.85 7.69
C THR A 5 -5.21 -14.87 6.58
N GLU A 6 -6.11 -15.86 6.52
CA GLU A 6 -6.11 -16.89 5.47
C GLU A 6 -6.64 -16.38 4.13
N ARG A 7 -7.40 -15.27 4.17
CA ARG A 7 -8.06 -14.70 3.00
C ARG A 7 -7.95 -13.18 3.00
N VAL A 8 -6.75 -12.71 2.67
CA VAL A 8 -6.41 -11.31 2.43
C VAL A 8 -6.44 -11.06 0.91
N PRO A 9 -7.41 -10.25 0.41
CA PRO A 9 -7.58 -9.99 -1.02
C PRO A 9 -6.32 -9.38 -1.64
N GLY A 10 -5.88 -9.91 -2.78
CA GLY A 10 -4.68 -9.45 -3.49
C GLY A 10 -3.35 -9.84 -2.84
N LEU A 11 -3.39 -10.61 -1.74
CA LEU A 11 -2.19 -11.13 -1.07
C LEU A 11 -2.14 -12.66 -1.12
N ASN A 12 -3.18 -13.32 -0.61
CA ASN A 12 -3.27 -14.80 -0.60
C ASN A 12 -4.64 -15.32 -1.06
N CYS A 13 -5.54 -14.44 -1.51
CA CYS A 13 -6.74 -14.80 -2.25
C CYS A 13 -7.05 -13.76 -3.34
N PRO A 14 -7.84 -14.12 -4.38
CA PRO A 14 -8.16 -13.22 -5.48
C PRO A 14 -8.89 -11.94 -5.04
N VAL A 15 -8.68 -10.85 -5.79
CA VAL A 15 -9.46 -9.62 -5.66
C VAL A 15 -10.82 -9.82 -6.33
N THR A 16 -11.87 -9.30 -5.70
CA THR A 16 -13.27 -9.37 -6.15
C THR A 16 -13.94 -8.00 -6.04
N ALA A 17 -15.10 -7.82 -6.68
CA ALA A 17 -15.87 -6.58 -6.58
C ALA A 17 -16.20 -6.19 -5.12
N ASP A 18 -16.62 -7.14 -4.29
CA ASP A 18 -16.91 -6.90 -2.87
C ASP A 18 -15.67 -6.38 -2.10
N THR A 19 -14.49 -6.90 -2.45
CA THR A 19 -13.24 -6.46 -1.80
C THR A 19 -12.80 -5.08 -2.28
N VAL A 20 -13.18 -4.68 -3.49
CA VAL A 20 -12.99 -3.32 -4.01
C VAL A 20 -13.85 -2.31 -3.26
N ASP A 21 -15.12 -2.64 -3.01
CA ASP A 21 -15.98 -1.77 -2.20
C ASP A 21 -15.42 -1.56 -0.80
N LYS A 22 -14.90 -2.62 -0.18
CA LYS A 22 -14.24 -2.51 1.12
C LYS A 22 -12.97 -1.66 1.04
N SER A 23 -12.19 -1.78 -0.03
CA SER A 23 -11.00 -0.98 -0.26
C SER A 23 -11.32 0.52 -0.33
N ARG A 24 -12.38 0.87 -1.08
CA ARG A 24 -12.92 2.23 -1.18
C ARG A 24 -13.34 2.79 0.17
N GLU A 25 -14.17 2.04 0.91
CA GLU A 25 -14.61 2.44 2.26
C GLU A 25 -13.43 2.72 3.19
N ILE A 26 -12.40 1.88 3.15
CA ILE A 26 -11.20 2.07 3.96
C ILE A 26 -10.47 3.34 3.57
N HIS A 27 -10.23 3.58 2.28
CA HIS A 27 -9.59 4.81 1.80
C HIS A 27 -10.29 6.06 2.34
N ASP A 28 -11.62 6.11 2.27
CA ASP A 28 -12.38 7.31 2.66
C ASP A 28 -12.34 7.56 4.18
N LEU A 29 -12.08 6.52 4.98
CA LEU A 29 -11.84 6.61 6.42
C LEU A 29 -10.42 7.08 6.77
N LEU A 30 -9.47 7.05 5.82
CA LEU A 30 -8.09 7.38 6.10
C LEU A 30 -7.89 8.88 6.41
N PRO A 31 -6.88 9.19 7.24
CA PRO A 31 -6.39 10.56 7.42
C PRO A 31 -6.10 11.26 6.10
N LYS A 32 -6.28 12.59 6.04
CA LYS A 32 -5.50 13.38 5.09
C LYS A 32 -4.02 13.31 5.47
N ASP A 33 -3.17 13.33 4.45
CA ASP A 33 -1.75 13.57 4.66
C ASP A 33 -1.56 14.93 5.33
N THR A 34 -1.19 14.86 6.60
CA THR A 34 -0.99 15.98 7.52
C THR A 34 0.10 15.54 8.49
N ASP A 35 0.87 16.50 9.02
CA ASP A 35 1.95 16.27 9.99
C ASP A 35 1.44 15.71 11.33
N ARG A 36 0.95 14.47 11.31
CA ARG A 36 0.60 13.70 12.49
C ARG A 36 1.88 13.20 13.15
N PRO A 37 1.94 13.12 14.49
CA PRO A 37 3.07 12.49 15.16
C PRO A 37 3.30 11.09 14.58
N SER A 38 4.55 10.77 14.33
CA SER A 38 4.94 9.49 13.73
C SER A 38 4.98 8.43 14.85
N PRO A 39 4.31 7.27 14.70
CA PRO A 39 4.30 6.21 15.71
C PRO A 39 5.62 5.39 15.75
N GLU A 40 6.76 6.04 15.52
CA GLU A 40 8.09 5.43 15.28
C GLU A 40 8.56 4.52 16.41
N THR A 41 8.04 4.71 17.61
CA THR A 41 8.35 3.87 18.78
C THR A 41 7.99 2.40 18.56
N HIS A 42 7.01 2.11 17.69
CA HIS A 42 6.59 0.73 17.36
C HIS A 42 7.38 0.12 16.21
N LEU A 43 7.99 0.95 15.35
CA LEU A 43 8.66 0.48 14.13
C LEU A 43 9.75 -0.56 14.40
N PRO A 44 10.63 -0.44 15.42
CA PRO A 44 11.61 -1.48 15.73
C PRO A 44 10.99 -2.84 16.06
N SER A 45 9.85 -2.85 16.77
CA SER A 45 9.15 -4.10 17.11
C SER A 45 8.47 -4.72 15.90
N LEU A 46 7.81 -3.89 15.09
CA LEU A 46 7.15 -4.30 13.86
C LEU A 46 8.14 -4.85 12.83
N THR A 47 9.27 -4.16 12.62
CA THR A 47 10.36 -4.64 11.75
C THR A 47 10.94 -5.95 12.25
N LYS A 48 11.09 -6.12 13.58
CA LYS A 48 11.56 -7.38 14.15
C LYS A 48 10.65 -8.55 13.78
N ILE A 49 9.33 -8.37 13.76
CA ILE A 49 8.38 -9.41 13.30
C ILE A 49 8.71 -9.79 11.85
N LEU A 50 8.82 -8.82 10.93
CA LEU A 50 9.14 -9.10 9.52
C LEU A 50 10.50 -9.82 9.34
N VAL A 51 11.49 -9.48 10.16
CA VAL A 51 12.80 -10.14 10.17
C VAL A 51 12.68 -11.59 10.68
N THR A 52 11.94 -11.83 11.76
CA THR A 52 11.73 -13.17 12.33
C THR A 52 11.13 -14.14 11.31
N TYR A 53 10.24 -13.68 10.43
CA TYR A 53 9.64 -14.50 9.38
C TYR A 53 10.36 -14.39 8.02
N ASN A 54 11.50 -13.70 7.96
CA ASN A 54 12.30 -13.53 6.74
C ASN A 54 11.53 -12.89 5.56
N VAL A 55 10.69 -11.90 5.85
CA VAL A 55 9.88 -11.17 4.86
C VAL A 55 10.23 -9.68 4.75
N HIS A 56 11.20 -9.20 5.54
CA HIS A 56 11.61 -7.80 5.63
C HIS A 56 12.19 -7.19 4.33
N GLU A 57 12.65 -8.00 3.38
CA GLU A 57 13.08 -7.51 2.05
C GLU A 57 11.90 -7.34 1.07
N LYS A 58 10.74 -7.91 1.40
CA LYS A 58 9.54 -7.94 0.56
C LYS A 58 8.41 -7.10 1.11
N TYR A 59 8.46 -6.76 2.39
CA TYR A 59 7.42 -6.02 3.08
C TYR A 59 8.04 -4.96 4.00
N GLY A 60 7.33 -3.83 4.10
CA GLY A 60 7.65 -2.73 5.00
C GLY A 60 6.40 -2.14 5.63
N PHE A 61 6.56 -1.01 6.32
CA PHE A 61 5.45 -0.28 6.91
C PHE A 61 5.30 1.10 6.28
N HIS A 62 4.06 1.46 6.01
CA HIS A 62 3.65 2.75 5.47
C HIS A 62 2.74 3.46 6.46
N LYS A 63 2.76 4.80 6.47
CA LYS A 63 1.82 5.59 7.25
C LYS A 63 0.58 5.85 6.40
N PRO A 64 -0.56 5.20 6.67
CA PRO A 64 -1.70 5.27 5.77
C PRO A 64 -2.35 6.65 5.77
N HIS A 65 -2.68 7.11 4.57
CA HIS A 65 -3.36 8.37 4.31
C HIS A 65 -4.23 8.22 3.06
N ARG A 66 -5.23 9.10 2.91
CA ARG A 66 -6.02 9.20 1.68
C ARG A 66 -5.31 10.11 0.68
N HIS A 67 -5.19 9.63 -0.55
CA HIS A 67 -4.63 10.38 -1.68
C HIS A 67 -5.62 11.38 -2.27
N LEU A 68 -6.92 11.08 -2.12
CA LEU A 68 -8.03 11.86 -2.66
C LEU A 68 -9.06 12.12 -1.56
N ASP A 69 -9.88 13.15 -1.72
CA ASP A 69 -10.97 13.42 -0.78
C ASP A 69 -12.04 12.30 -0.82
N GLU A 70 -12.34 11.78 -2.02
CA GLU A 70 -13.23 10.63 -2.25
C GLU A 70 -12.76 9.84 -3.50
N LEU A 71 -12.90 8.51 -3.50
CA LEU A 71 -12.57 7.69 -4.67
C LEU A 71 -13.70 7.60 -5.70
N GLY A 72 -14.95 7.67 -5.26
CA GLY A 72 -16.13 7.39 -6.07
C GLY A 72 -16.48 5.89 -6.17
N GLU A 73 -17.72 5.59 -6.54
CA GLU A 73 -18.23 4.23 -6.61
C GLU A 73 -17.44 3.35 -7.60
N ASN A 74 -17.26 2.07 -7.27
CA ASN A 74 -16.59 1.06 -8.09
C ASN A 74 -15.16 1.44 -8.51
N ARG A 75 -14.47 2.24 -7.69
CA ARG A 75 -13.10 2.68 -7.96
C ARG A 75 -12.13 2.23 -6.87
N ILE A 76 -10.92 1.92 -7.30
CA ILE A 76 -9.78 1.62 -6.44
C ILE A 76 -8.61 2.54 -6.75
N LEU A 77 -7.73 2.73 -5.76
CA LEU A 77 -6.38 3.20 -6.03
C LEU A 77 -5.56 2.05 -6.62
N LEU A 78 -5.09 2.26 -7.85
CA LEU A 78 -4.21 1.32 -8.53
C LEU A 78 -2.91 2.01 -8.93
N GLY A 79 -1.83 1.54 -8.32
CA GLY A 79 -0.45 1.88 -8.63
C GLY A 79 0.06 1.20 -9.89
N THR A 80 0.89 1.91 -10.63
CA THR A 80 1.65 1.40 -11.78
C THR A 80 3.09 1.89 -11.72
N THR A 81 4.02 1.04 -12.12
CA THR A 81 5.43 1.41 -12.30
C THR A 81 5.62 1.95 -13.72
N LEU A 82 6.14 3.17 -13.83
CA LEU A 82 6.64 3.72 -15.08
C LEU A 82 8.16 3.62 -15.05
N THR A 83 8.76 2.99 -16.06
CA THR A 83 10.21 2.77 -16.14
C THR A 83 10.93 3.81 -17.00
N GLU A 84 10.20 4.58 -17.81
CA GLU A 84 10.73 5.60 -18.70
C GLU A 84 9.84 6.86 -18.67
N PRO A 85 10.40 8.08 -18.75
CA PRO A 85 11.83 8.41 -18.81
C PRO A 85 12.56 8.32 -17.45
N LEU A 86 11.81 8.15 -16.36
CA LEU A 86 12.32 7.98 -14.99
C LEU A 86 11.52 6.89 -14.30
N LEU A 87 12.21 6.07 -13.49
CA LEU A 87 11.55 5.10 -12.62
C LEU A 87 10.70 5.85 -11.59
N CYS A 88 9.38 5.74 -11.73
CA CYS A 88 8.44 6.35 -10.79
C CYS A 88 7.21 5.46 -10.58
N ARG A 89 6.57 5.66 -9.42
CA ARG A 89 5.29 5.05 -9.11
C ARG A 89 4.20 6.08 -9.31
N TRP A 90 3.16 5.66 -10.02
CA TRP A 90 1.98 6.48 -10.24
C TRP A 90 0.76 5.72 -9.76
N THR A 91 0.07 6.28 -8.76
CA THR A 91 -1.19 5.74 -8.24
C THR A 91 -2.34 6.65 -8.68
N ARG A 92 -3.43 6.04 -9.17
CA ARG A 92 -4.61 6.76 -9.63
C ARG A 92 -5.89 5.97 -9.32
N ALA A 93 -6.98 6.70 -9.11
CA ALA A 93 -8.31 6.11 -8.98
C ALA A 93 -8.79 5.55 -10.34
N GLN A 94 -9.02 4.25 -10.44
CA GLN A 94 -9.49 3.56 -11.65
C GLN A 94 -10.77 2.80 -11.39
N HIS A 95 -11.67 2.76 -12.38
CA HIS A 95 -12.90 2.00 -12.31
C HIS A 95 -12.59 0.50 -12.43
N ILE A 96 -13.31 -0.33 -11.67
CA ILE A 96 -13.05 -1.77 -11.61
C ILE A 96 -13.23 -2.47 -12.97
N ASP A 97 -14.17 -2.02 -13.79
CA ASP A 97 -14.43 -2.58 -15.13
C ASP A 97 -13.26 -2.36 -16.11
N ASP A 98 -12.37 -1.40 -15.83
CA ASP A 98 -11.19 -1.11 -16.65
C ASP A 98 -9.95 -1.90 -16.21
N ILE A 99 -10.08 -2.76 -15.18
CA ILE A 99 -8.97 -3.43 -14.51
C ILE A 99 -9.18 -4.94 -14.55
N ASP A 100 -8.16 -5.67 -14.97
CA ASP A 100 -8.14 -7.12 -14.74
C ASP A 100 -7.76 -7.40 -13.28
N LEU A 101 -8.73 -7.82 -12.48
CA LEU A 101 -8.55 -8.13 -11.06
C LEU A 101 -7.61 -9.31 -10.80
N ASN A 102 -7.32 -10.13 -11.81
CA ASN A 102 -6.34 -11.22 -11.70
C ASN A 102 -4.89 -10.73 -11.89
N GLU A 103 -4.72 -9.51 -12.42
CA GLU A 103 -3.42 -8.91 -12.75
C GLU A 103 -3.07 -7.74 -11.80
N ILE A 104 -3.61 -7.78 -10.59
CA ILE A 104 -3.29 -6.83 -9.52
C ILE A 104 -3.01 -7.56 -8.21
N HIS A 105 -2.27 -6.91 -7.32
CA HIS A 105 -2.02 -7.38 -5.96
C HIS A 105 -2.23 -6.25 -4.95
N ALA A 106 -2.41 -6.61 -3.69
CA ALA A 106 -2.49 -5.66 -2.60
C ALA A 106 -1.12 -4.98 -2.41
N HIS A 107 -1.08 -3.65 -2.57
CA HIS A 107 0.14 -2.89 -2.39
C HIS A 107 0.28 -2.36 -0.96
N ILE A 108 -0.79 -1.77 -0.44
CA ILE A 108 -0.82 -1.20 0.91
C ILE A 108 -2.09 -1.69 1.63
N LEU A 109 -1.87 -2.30 2.80
CA LEU A 109 -2.91 -2.95 3.60
C LEU A 109 -2.95 -2.35 5.00
N VAL A 110 -4.12 -1.92 5.44
CA VAL A 110 -4.34 -1.47 6.82
C VAL A 110 -4.94 -2.57 7.66
N PHE A 111 -4.72 -2.45 8.96
CA PHE A 111 -5.35 -3.29 9.97
C PHE A 111 -6.64 -2.61 10.41
N TYR A 112 -7.78 -3.24 10.14
CA TYR A 112 -9.10 -2.71 10.46
C TYR A 112 -10.02 -3.84 10.92
N GLN A 113 -10.59 -3.70 12.13
CA GLN A 113 -11.54 -4.66 12.72
C GLN A 113 -11.04 -6.12 12.68
N GLY A 114 -9.79 -6.35 13.09
CA GLY A 114 -9.17 -7.68 13.14
C GLY A 114 -8.87 -8.30 11.78
N LYS A 115 -8.84 -7.49 10.71
CA LYS A 115 -8.55 -7.92 9.34
C LYS A 115 -7.50 -7.04 8.70
N LEU A 116 -6.76 -7.61 7.76
CA LEU A 116 -5.95 -6.88 6.80
C LEU A 116 -6.82 -6.53 5.60
N VAL A 117 -6.91 -5.24 5.29
CA VAL A 117 -7.72 -4.74 4.18
C VAL A 117 -6.84 -3.88 3.27
N PRO A 118 -6.69 -4.24 1.99
CA PRO A 118 -6.01 -3.38 1.03
C PRO A 118 -6.82 -2.11 0.78
N TYR A 119 -6.16 -0.95 0.80
CA TYR A 119 -6.76 0.32 0.35
C TYR A 119 -6.07 0.86 -0.92
N GLU A 120 -4.92 0.27 -1.27
CA GLU A 120 -4.20 0.54 -2.51
C GLU A 120 -3.71 -0.79 -3.09
N TYR A 121 -3.94 -0.96 -4.39
CA TYR A 121 -3.47 -2.09 -5.19
C TYR A 121 -2.35 -1.64 -6.12
N HIS A 122 -1.59 -2.59 -6.65
CA HIS A 122 -0.61 -2.32 -7.70
C HIS A 122 -0.76 -3.32 -8.84
N LYS A 123 -0.51 -2.83 -10.06
CA LYS A 123 -0.58 -3.64 -11.28
C LYS A 123 0.55 -4.69 -11.31
N GLY A 124 0.24 -5.86 -11.83
CA GLY A 124 1.13 -7.01 -11.94
C GLY A 124 0.98 -7.99 -10.79
N LEU A 125 1.59 -9.16 -10.94
CA LEU A 125 1.60 -10.21 -9.93
C LEU A 125 2.71 -9.94 -8.90
N HIS A 126 2.36 -9.93 -7.61
CA HIS A 126 3.36 -9.91 -6.55
C HIS A 126 3.71 -11.33 -6.12
N THR A 127 5.01 -11.65 -6.17
CA THR A 127 5.54 -12.97 -5.82
C THR A 127 6.02 -13.04 -4.38
N GLY A 128 5.87 -11.95 -3.62
CA GLY A 128 6.23 -11.95 -2.21
C GLY A 128 5.22 -12.76 -1.39
N ASN A 129 5.58 -13.98 -1.03
CA ASN A 129 4.81 -14.74 -0.06
C ASN A 129 5.06 -14.18 1.36
N ILE A 130 4.02 -14.09 2.17
CA ILE A 130 4.10 -13.78 3.60
C ILE A 130 3.46 -14.93 4.40
N PRO A 131 4.19 -15.57 5.33
CA PRO A 131 3.64 -16.65 6.13
C PRO A 131 2.42 -16.20 6.92
N LYS A 132 1.43 -17.09 7.07
CA LYS A 132 0.20 -16.80 7.83
C LYS A 132 0.54 -16.42 9.28
N GLU A 133 1.53 -17.10 9.86
CA GLU A 133 2.00 -16.87 11.23
C GLU A 133 2.56 -15.45 11.39
N CYS A 134 3.20 -14.91 10.35
CA CYS A 134 3.64 -13.51 10.33
C CYS A 134 2.45 -12.56 10.35
N LEU A 135 1.42 -12.81 9.53
CA LEU A 135 0.20 -12.00 9.50
C LEU A 135 -0.56 -12.07 10.83
N ASP A 136 -0.63 -13.25 11.45
CA ASP A 136 -1.28 -13.45 12.75
C ASP A 136 -0.56 -12.68 13.85
N GLU A 137 0.78 -12.73 13.89
CA GLU A 137 1.58 -12.01 14.88
C GLU A 137 1.48 -10.50 14.68
N LEU A 138 1.48 -10.02 13.42
CA LEU A 138 1.22 -8.61 13.11
C LEU A 138 -0.17 -8.20 13.61
N LEU A 139 -1.24 -8.93 13.28
CA LEU A 139 -2.58 -8.61 13.77
C LEU A 139 -2.65 -8.51 15.28
N GLN A 140 -2.09 -9.50 16.00
CA GLN A 140 -2.05 -9.50 17.46
C GLN A 140 -1.30 -8.28 18.00
N TYR A 141 -0.18 -7.91 17.37
CA TYR A 141 0.58 -6.72 17.76
C TYR A 141 -0.25 -5.44 17.54
N PHE A 142 -0.88 -5.29 16.38
CA PHE A 142 -1.69 -4.12 16.04
C PHE A 142 -2.91 -3.98 16.97
N GLU A 143 -3.59 -5.07 17.28
CA GLU A 143 -4.73 -5.08 18.21
C GLU A 143 -4.29 -4.71 19.63
N LYS A 144 -3.23 -5.36 20.13
CA LYS A 144 -2.68 -5.12 21.48
C LYS A 144 -2.28 -3.67 21.70
N HIS A 145 -1.74 -3.02 20.67
CA HIS A 145 -1.22 -1.67 20.72
C HIS A 145 -2.16 -0.61 20.13
N SER A 146 -3.37 -1.00 19.69
CA SER A 146 -4.38 -0.09 19.10
C SER A 146 -3.84 0.72 17.91
N LEU A 147 -3.05 0.08 17.04
CA LEU A 147 -2.34 0.73 15.92
C LEU A 147 -3.17 0.80 14.62
N CYS A 148 -4.50 0.70 14.72
CA CYS A 148 -5.38 0.81 13.55
C CYS A 148 -5.19 2.17 12.87
N PHE A 149 -4.97 2.17 11.56
CA PHE A 149 -4.65 3.38 10.75
C PHE A 149 -3.39 4.17 11.17
N GLU A 150 -2.60 3.67 12.11
CA GLU A 150 -1.29 4.26 12.45
C GLU A 150 -0.18 3.71 11.56
N PHE A 151 -0.30 2.43 11.20
CA PHE A 151 0.57 1.75 10.25
C PHE A 151 -0.24 0.94 9.25
N ALA A 152 0.34 0.77 8.07
CA ALA A 152 -0.10 -0.15 7.04
C ALA A 152 1.07 -1.05 6.63
N LEU A 153 0.79 -2.30 6.30
CA LEU A 153 1.74 -3.20 5.67
C LEU A 153 1.85 -2.83 4.19
N GLN A 154 3.07 -2.67 3.68
CA GLN A 154 3.32 -2.35 2.27
C GLN A 154 4.16 -3.44 1.61
N ALA A 155 3.71 -3.91 0.45
CA ALA A 155 4.51 -4.77 -0.43
C ALA A 155 5.63 -3.94 -1.09
N LEU A 156 6.88 -4.36 -0.90
CA LEU A 156 8.03 -3.77 -1.55
C LEU A 156 8.16 -4.31 -2.97
N LEU A 157 8.27 -3.40 -3.92
CA LEU A 157 8.41 -3.74 -5.33
C LEU A 157 9.90 -3.88 -5.69
N PRO A 158 10.31 -4.97 -6.36
CA PRO A 158 11.71 -5.32 -6.57
C PRO A 158 12.47 -4.33 -7.45
N GLU A 159 11.76 -3.51 -8.24
CA GLU A 159 12.35 -2.46 -9.07
C GLU A 159 12.94 -1.31 -8.23
N PHE A 160 12.63 -1.26 -6.93
CA PHE A 160 13.14 -0.26 -5.99
C PHE A 160 14.03 -0.96 -4.97
N THR A 161 15.33 -0.63 -4.97
CA THR A 161 16.28 -1.26 -4.04
C THR A 161 16.05 -0.77 -2.60
N VAL A 162 16.40 -1.60 -1.61
CA VAL A 162 16.33 -1.23 -0.17
C VAL A 162 17.13 0.03 0.15
N SER A 163 18.19 0.33 -0.63
CA SER A 163 18.95 1.58 -0.53
C SER A 163 18.12 2.81 -0.89
N GLU A 164 17.34 2.73 -1.97
CA GLU A 164 16.46 3.81 -2.43
C GLU A 164 15.25 3.95 -1.51
N LEU A 165 14.77 2.84 -0.95
CA LEU A 165 13.69 2.84 0.05
C LEU A 165 14.17 3.39 1.40
N LEU A 166 15.36 3.05 1.90
CA LEU A 166 15.89 3.58 3.17
C LEU A 166 16.26 5.07 3.11
N GLU A 167 16.79 5.55 1.98
CA GLU A 167 17.01 6.98 1.75
C GLU A 167 15.68 7.72 1.54
N ALA A 168 14.70 7.09 0.87
CA ALA A 168 13.33 7.60 0.85
C ALA A 168 12.71 7.63 2.25
N TRP A 169 12.94 6.64 3.12
CA TRP A 169 12.40 6.65 4.50
C TRP A 169 13.07 7.69 5.40
N LYS A 170 14.32 8.08 5.11
CA LYS A 170 15.05 9.16 5.83
C LYS A 170 14.74 10.57 5.33
N TYR A 171 14.35 10.74 4.06
CA TYR A 171 14.12 12.05 3.45
C TYR A 171 12.68 12.32 3.02
N TYR A 172 11.84 11.28 2.91
CA TYR A 172 10.52 11.33 2.29
C TYR A 172 9.54 10.42 3.05
N TRP A 173 8.72 11.04 3.89
CA TRP A 173 7.30 10.75 3.79
C TRP A 173 6.94 10.73 2.29
N LEU A 174 6.51 9.58 1.76
CA LEU A 174 6.20 9.39 0.34
C LEU A 174 4.91 10.16 -0.04
N ASP A 175 4.96 11.50 -0.01
CA ASP A 175 3.79 12.35 -0.22
C ASP A 175 4.03 13.54 -1.17
N SER A 176 5.06 13.49 -2.03
CA SER A 176 5.27 14.60 -2.98
C SER A 176 5.74 14.23 -4.38
N PHE A 177 5.99 12.96 -4.69
CA PHE A 177 6.36 12.62 -6.07
C PHE A 177 5.17 12.57 -7.03
N SER A 178 3.95 12.31 -6.54
CA SER A 178 2.75 12.25 -7.41
C SER A 178 2.23 13.62 -7.86
N SER A 179 2.59 14.72 -7.20
CA SER A 179 2.02 16.05 -7.48
C SER A 179 3.03 17.11 -7.94
N ARG A 180 4.33 16.77 -8.03
CA ARG A 180 5.38 17.79 -8.29
C ARG A 180 6.46 17.42 -9.30
N VAL A 181 6.19 16.48 -10.23
CA VAL A 181 6.89 16.50 -11.52
C VAL A 181 6.01 17.27 -12.50
N HIS A 182 6.16 18.60 -12.45
CA HIS A 182 5.80 19.44 -13.59
C HIS A 182 6.67 18.94 -14.74
N CYS A 183 6.10 18.22 -15.70
CA CYS A 183 6.73 18.04 -16.99
C CYS A 183 6.99 19.45 -17.53
N ARG A 184 8.22 19.95 -17.40
CA ARG A 184 8.70 21.00 -18.31
C ARG A 184 8.82 20.35 -19.68
N GLY A 185 7.68 20.20 -20.34
CA GLY A 185 7.61 19.98 -21.76
C GLY A 185 7.80 21.33 -22.41
N ASP A 186 9.00 21.53 -22.95
CA ASP A 186 9.27 22.62 -23.87
C ASP A 186 8.25 22.61 -25.01
N ALA A 187 7.87 23.82 -25.39
CA ALA A 187 6.85 24.11 -26.38
C ALA A 187 7.08 23.37 -27.71
N TRP A 188 6.04 22.67 -28.16
CA TRP A 188 5.81 22.39 -29.57
C TRP A 188 4.49 23.07 -29.96
N HIS A 189 4.57 24.33 -30.41
CA HIS A 189 3.53 24.93 -31.23
C HIS A 189 3.94 24.77 -32.69
N GLY A 190 3.28 23.82 -33.36
CA GLY A 190 3.10 23.87 -34.80
C GLY A 190 1.90 24.75 -35.13
N SER A 191 2.16 25.82 -35.87
CA SER A 191 1.25 26.48 -36.82
C SER A 191 2.12 27.32 -37.75
#